data_AF-A0AAD0XCT9-F1
#
_entry.id   AF-A0AAD0XCT9-F1
#
_cell.length_a   1.000
_cell.length_b   1.000
_cell.length_c   1.000
_cell.angle_alpha   90.00
_cell.angle_beta   90.00
_cell.angle_gamma   90.00
#
_symmetry.space_group_name_H-M   'P 1'
#
loop_
_entity.id
_entity.type
_entity.pdbx_description
1 polymer ?
#
loop_
_entity_poly.entity_id
_entity_poly.type
_entity_poly.pdbx_seq_one_letter_code
_entity_poly.pdbx_strand_id
1 'polypeptide(L)'
;MNLKYERIKFNWESFIYLIRFNKLLRYKERIVKALPLLITLLSFYSNAETKIFEEFQFYEVAPTSKNDLLRTLNRTSPIRENGEVFHGYTKYNINWRFWWKTNDNQCVFTKVETTLKLKYTLPKLKSSKSDVNAIWSNWYPNLKIHEEGHAELAKNIANKIDKRLLSIGPKSDCNILEKSANNLAYKLMDELKEANKNYDVNTNHGETQKAWLYLHLDKSGGNH
;
A
#
# COMPACT_ATOMS: atom_id res chain seq x y z
N MET A 1 38.01 67.46 -59.46
CA MET A 1 37.15 66.73 -60.41
C MET A 1 35.93 66.25 -59.63
N ASN A 2 34.77 66.88 -59.84
CA ASN A 2 33.50 66.63 -59.16
C ASN A 2 32.77 65.44 -59.80
N LEU A 3 32.13 64.57 -59.01
CA LEU A 3 30.98 63.78 -59.47
C LEU A 3 29.88 63.76 -58.39
N LYS A 4 28.65 63.94 -58.90
CA LYS A 4 27.40 64.31 -58.22
C LYS A 4 26.63 63.11 -57.64
N TYR A 5 25.80 63.45 -56.65
CA TYR A 5 24.66 62.74 -56.07
C TYR A 5 23.63 62.19 -57.09
N GLU A 6 22.98 61.08 -56.72
CA GLU A 6 21.64 60.69 -57.16
C GLU A 6 20.68 60.45 -55.98
N ARG A 7 19.39 60.66 -56.25
CA ARG A 7 18.29 60.91 -55.31
C ARG A 7 17.33 59.71 -55.29
N ILE A 8 17.05 59.10 -54.14
CA ILE A 8 16.02 58.05 -54.00
C ILE A 8 14.66 58.67 -53.66
N LYS A 9 13.62 58.27 -54.40
CA LYS A 9 12.23 58.71 -54.29
C LYS A 9 11.51 58.09 -53.08
N PHE A 10 10.71 58.89 -52.37
CA PHE A 10 9.88 58.51 -51.23
C PHE A 10 8.44 58.17 -51.71
N ASN A 11 7.90 57.02 -51.30
CA ASN A 11 6.55 56.55 -51.67
C ASN A 11 5.58 56.71 -50.48
N TRP A 12 4.36 57.24 -50.72
CA TRP A 12 3.43 57.79 -49.72
C TRP A 12 2.25 56.85 -49.31
N GLU A 13 2.32 55.55 -49.63
CA GLU A 13 1.22 54.59 -49.40
C GLU A 13 1.22 53.88 -48.02
N SER A 14 1.99 54.34 -47.02
CA SER A 14 2.13 53.63 -45.72
C SER A 14 1.53 54.35 -44.50
N PHE A 15 0.83 55.48 -44.67
CA PHE A 15 0.39 56.32 -43.54
C PHE A 15 -1.09 56.17 -43.10
N ILE A 16 -1.92 55.38 -43.80
CA ILE A 16 -3.36 55.26 -43.47
C ILE A 16 -3.70 54.04 -42.59
N TYR A 17 -2.80 53.06 -42.43
CA TYR A 17 -3.06 51.89 -41.55
C TYR A 17 -2.81 52.13 -40.04
N LEU A 18 -2.23 53.27 -39.66
CA LEU A 18 -1.78 53.54 -38.28
C LEU A 18 -2.84 54.18 -37.35
N ILE A 19 -4.05 54.49 -37.82
CA ILE A 19 -5.06 55.23 -37.02
C ILE A 19 -6.27 54.37 -36.57
N ARG A 20 -6.44 53.12 -37.05
CA ARG A 20 -7.60 52.27 -36.66
C ARG A 20 -7.33 51.13 -35.67
N PHE A 21 -6.08 50.82 -35.32
CA PHE A 21 -5.77 49.79 -34.30
C PHE A 21 -5.66 50.32 -32.87
N ASN A 22 -5.72 51.63 -32.66
CA ASN A 22 -5.54 52.28 -31.35
C ASN A 22 -6.76 52.23 -30.41
N LYS A 23 -7.83 51.51 -30.78
CA LYS A 23 -9.04 51.35 -29.93
C LYS A 23 -9.27 49.94 -29.38
N LEU A 24 -8.48 48.93 -29.77
CA LEU A 24 -8.65 47.55 -29.30
C LEU A 24 -7.61 47.06 -28.29
N LEU A 25 -6.51 47.80 -28.07
CA LEU A 25 -5.48 47.40 -27.09
C LEU A 25 -5.62 48.07 -25.72
N ARG A 26 -6.64 48.91 -25.51
CA ARG A 26 -6.98 49.48 -24.18
C ARG A 26 -7.95 48.61 -23.37
N TYR A 27 -8.20 47.37 -23.82
CA TYR A 27 -8.95 46.36 -23.07
C TYR A 27 -8.03 45.28 -22.46
N LYS A 28 -6.73 45.28 -22.78
CA LYS A 28 -5.76 44.28 -22.27
C LYS A 28 -5.11 44.62 -20.93
N GLU A 29 -5.30 45.83 -20.39
CA GLU A 29 -4.62 46.25 -19.14
C GLU A 29 -5.43 46.07 -17.85
N ARG A 30 -6.63 45.49 -17.90
CA ARG A 30 -7.42 45.17 -16.69
C ARG A 30 -7.52 43.69 -16.35
N ILE A 31 -6.96 42.79 -17.16
CA ILE A 31 -7.00 41.34 -16.90
C ILE A 31 -5.70 40.83 -16.25
N VAL A 32 -4.63 41.63 -16.19
CA VAL A 32 -3.31 41.17 -15.70
C VAL A 32 -3.07 41.43 -14.19
N LYS A 33 -4.09 41.86 -13.43
CA LYS A 33 -3.93 42.15 -11.98
C LYS A 33 -4.88 41.35 -11.06
N ALA A 34 -5.28 40.14 -11.46
CA ALA A 34 -6.11 39.28 -10.62
C ALA A 34 -5.68 37.79 -10.63
N LEU A 35 -4.46 37.46 -11.07
CA LEU A 35 -4.00 36.07 -11.05
C LEU A 35 -2.47 35.95 -10.97
N PRO A 36 -1.87 36.26 -9.80
CA PRO A 36 -0.76 35.44 -9.35
C PRO A 36 -0.92 35.13 -7.86
N LEU A 37 -1.92 34.34 -7.49
CA LEU A 37 -2.04 33.81 -6.13
C LEU A 37 -2.78 32.46 -6.13
N LEU A 38 -2.39 31.51 -6.98
CA LEU A 38 -2.97 30.16 -6.95
C LEU A 38 -1.99 29.04 -7.33
N ILE A 39 -0.67 29.26 -7.23
CA ILE A 39 0.34 28.22 -7.52
C ILE A 39 1.44 28.19 -6.45
N THR A 40 1.04 28.20 -5.17
CA THR A 40 1.95 27.91 -4.03
C THR A 40 1.28 27.01 -2.99
N LEU A 41 0.58 25.97 -3.45
CA LEU A 41 0.09 24.86 -2.63
C LEU A 41 0.58 23.50 -3.17
N LEU A 42 1.79 23.47 -3.73
CA LEU A 42 2.58 22.23 -3.71
C LEU A 42 3.15 22.10 -2.30
N SER A 43 2.27 21.82 -1.33
CA SER A 43 2.68 21.24 -0.07
C SER A 43 3.54 20.04 -0.43
N PHE A 44 4.81 20.06 -0.04
CA PHE A 44 5.64 18.87 -0.01
C PHE A 44 4.93 17.91 0.95
N TYR A 45 4.05 17.07 0.42
CA TYR A 45 3.50 15.96 1.16
C TYR A 45 4.71 15.13 1.56
N SER A 46 5.09 15.20 2.83
CA SER A 46 5.98 14.20 3.41
C SER A 46 5.24 12.88 3.24
N ASN A 47 5.66 12.12 2.23
CA ASN A 47 5.05 10.83 1.96
C ASN A 47 5.44 9.93 3.12
N ALA A 48 4.45 9.64 3.95
CA ALA A 48 4.46 8.50 4.84
C ALA A 48 4.74 7.24 4.00
N GLU A 49 5.98 6.73 4.06
CA GLU A 49 6.41 5.56 3.30
C GLU A 49 6.67 4.40 4.28
N THR A 50 5.70 3.48 4.34
CA THR A 50 5.84 2.26 5.12
C THR A 50 6.76 1.29 4.37
N LYS A 51 7.79 0.80 5.06
CA LYS A 51 8.71 -0.22 4.52
C LYS A 51 8.13 -1.60 4.75
N ILE A 52 7.87 -2.34 3.66
CA ILE A 52 7.28 -3.68 3.72
C ILE A 52 8.30 -4.71 3.26
N PHE A 53 8.51 -5.74 4.06
CA PHE A 53 9.36 -6.90 3.74
C PHE A 53 8.52 -8.17 3.79
N GLU A 54 8.61 -9.02 2.77
CA GLU A 54 7.86 -10.28 2.68
C GLU A 54 8.83 -11.46 2.54
N GLU A 55 8.66 -12.48 3.37
CA GLU A 55 9.42 -13.73 3.36
C GLU A 55 8.47 -14.92 3.21
N PHE A 56 8.84 -15.91 2.40
CA PHE A 56 8.12 -17.17 2.27
C PHE A 56 8.95 -18.33 2.80
N GLN A 57 8.39 -19.06 3.77
CA GLN A 57 8.92 -20.32 4.27
C GLN A 57 8.00 -21.45 3.82
N PHE A 58 8.57 -22.49 3.21
CA PHE A 58 7.83 -23.64 2.73
C PHE A 58 8.14 -24.90 3.53
N TYR A 59 7.12 -25.70 3.83
CA TYR A 59 7.28 -27.05 4.36
C TYR A 59 6.84 -28.09 3.33
N GLU A 60 7.61 -29.17 3.17
CA GLU A 60 7.33 -30.17 2.14
C GLU A 60 6.14 -31.07 2.51
N VAL A 61 5.31 -31.38 1.52
CA VAL A 61 4.16 -32.29 1.63
C VAL A 61 4.30 -33.36 0.55
N ALA A 62 4.65 -34.58 0.94
CA ALA A 62 4.96 -35.69 0.03
C ALA A 62 3.97 -36.86 0.19
N PRO A 63 2.72 -36.74 -0.29
CA PRO A 63 1.70 -37.77 -0.12
C PRO A 63 1.92 -38.96 -1.05
N THR A 64 1.52 -40.15 -0.62
CA THR A 64 1.65 -41.36 -1.45
C THR A 64 0.44 -41.58 -2.38
N SER A 65 -0.72 -41.01 -2.06
CA SER A 65 -1.97 -41.08 -2.85
C SER A 65 -2.88 -39.89 -2.52
N LYS A 66 -3.97 -39.69 -3.30
CA LYS A 66 -5.00 -38.70 -2.94
C LYS A 66 -5.61 -38.93 -1.54
N ASN A 67 -5.81 -40.20 -1.14
CA ASN A 67 -6.39 -40.56 0.15
C ASN A 67 -5.44 -40.27 1.32
N ASP A 68 -4.14 -40.19 1.06
CA ASP A 68 -3.11 -39.88 2.06
C ASP A 68 -2.81 -38.36 2.15
N LEU A 69 -3.33 -37.54 1.22
CA LEU A 69 -2.96 -36.14 1.09
C LEU A 69 -3.23 -35.33 2.37
N LEU A 70 -4.46 -35.36 2.89
CA LEU A 70 -4.83 -34.60 4.09
C LEU A 70 -4.07 -35.08 5.33
N ARG A 71 -3.90 -36.40 5.48
CA ARG A 71 -3.12 -36.99 6.58
C ARG A 71 -1.67 -36.52 6.54
N THR A 72 -1.04 -36.59 5.37
CA THR A 72 0.34 -36.15 5.19
C THR A 72 0.48 -34.65 5.42
N LEU A 73 -0.45 -33.83 4.91
CA LEU A 73 -0.47 -32.38 5.15
C LEU A 73 -0.59 -32.03 6.64
N ASN A 74 -1.53 -32.65 7.37
CA ASN A 74 -1.70 -32.45 8.81
C ASN A 74 -0.43 -32.83 9.58
N ARG A 75 0.21 -33.94 9.22
CA ARG A 75 1.42 -34.43 9.87
C ARG A 75 2.62 -33.50 9.62
N THR A 76 2.81 -33.00 8.41
CA THR A 76 3.99 -32.21 8.05
C THR A 76 3.87 -30.72 8.33
N SER A 77 2.65 -30.20 8.50
CA SER A 77 2.48 -28.81 8.91
C SER A 77 3.23 -28.54 10.22
N PRO A 78 4.06 -27.48 10.31
CA PRO A 78 4.70 -27.05 11.54
C PRO A 78 3.79 -26.14 12.39
N ILE A 79 2.60 -25.79 11.89
CA ILE A 79 1.74 -24.77 12.50
C ILE A 79 0.79 -25.44 13.48
N ARG A 80 0.88 -25.04 14.75
CA ARG A 80 0.03 -25.52 15.85
C ARG A 80 -0.42 -24.33 16.68
N GLU A 81 -1.72 -24.11 16.76
CA GLU A 81 -2.30 -23.08 17.64
C GLU A 81 -3.45 -23.71 18.46
N ASN A 82 -3.42 -23.52 19.78
CA ASN A 82 -4.44 -24.05 20.70
C ASN A 82 -4.75 -25.57 20.57
N GLY A 83 -3.76 -26.36 20.12
CA GLY A 83 -3.92 -27.79 19.89
C GLY A 83 -4.43 -28.18 18.49
N GLU A 84 -4.78 -27.20 17.65
CA GLU A 84 -5.24 -27.40 16.27
C GLU A 84 -4.10 -27.31 15.26
N VAL A 85 -4.31 -27.89 14.07
CA VAL A 85 -3.36 -27.90 12.96
C VAL A 85 -3.87 -27.01 11.84
N PHE A 86 -3.07 -26.02 11.45
CA PHE A 86 -3.36 -25.14 10.32
C PHE A 86 -2.44 -25.47 9.14
N HIS A 87 -2.86 -25.17 7.92
CA HIS A 87 -2.10 -25.48 6.70
C HIS A 87 -1.34 -24.29 6.14
N GLY A 88 -1.75 -23.08 6.49
CA GLY A 88 -1.07 -21.83 6.17
C GLY A 88 -0.94 -20.98 7.45
N TYR A 89 0.03 -20.07 7.45
CA TYR A 89 0.14 -19.08 8.51
C TYR A 89 0.87 -17.84 8.04
N THR A 90 0.35 -16.67 8.42
CA THR A 90 0.93 -15.37 8.11
C THR A 90 1.30 -14.65 9.38
N LYS A 91 2.60 -14.60 9.66
CA LYS A 91 3.12 -13.82 10.78
C LYS A 91 3.41 -12.39 10.34
N TYR A 92 2.94 -11.41 11.09
CA TYR A 92 3.29 -10.01 10.92
C TYR A 92 4.10 -9.48 12.09
N ASN A 93 4.98 -8.51 11.82
CA ASN A 93 5.68 -7.72 12.82
C ASN A 93 5.75 -6.27 12.36
N ILE A 94 5.00 -5.38 13.02
CA ILE A 94 4.96 -3.95 12.72
C ILE A 94 5.77 -3.22 13.79
N ASN A 95 6.69 -2.38 13.35
CA ASN A 95 7.49 -1.50 14.20
C ASN A 95 7.43 -0.08 13.66
N TRP A 96 7.44 0.91 14.54
CA TRP A 96 7.48 2.32 14.16
C TRP A 96 8.63 3.03 14.87
N ARG A 97 9.17 4.04 14.18
CA ARG A 97 10.14 4.98 14.73
C ARG A 97 9.76 6.38 14.29
N PHE A 98 10.01 7.35 15.15
CA PHE A 98 9.77 8.75 14.86
C PHE A 98 10.94 9.61 15.35
N TRP A 99 11.05 10.78 14.75
CA TRP A 99 12.00 11.81 15.11
C TRP A 99 11.24 13.12 15.28
N TRP A 100 11.67 13.94 16.22
CA TRP A 100 11.05 15.22 16.51
C TRP A 100 12.11 16.29 16.75
N LYS A 101 11.68 17.54 16.72
CA LYS A 101 12.47 18.69 17.15
C LYS A 101 11.61 19.63 17.98
N THR A 102 12.26 20.45 18.79
CA THR A 102 11.62 21.58 19.46
C THR A 102 11.69 22.81 18.56
N ASN A 103 10.57 23.51 18.40
CA ASN A 103 10.43 24.79 17.70
C ASN A 103 9.50 25.69 18.52
N ASP A 104 9.93 26.90 18.89
CA ASP A 104 9.12 27.89 19.62
C ASP A 104 8.37 27.32 20.85
N ASN A 105 9.09 26.57 21.70
CA ASN A 105 8.56 25.86 22.87
C ASN A 105 7.50 24.78 22.56
N GLN A 106 7.45 24.28 21.32
CA GLN A 106 6.61 23.16 20.92
C GLN A 106 7.46 22.04 20.30
N CYS A 107 7.08 20.79 20.52
CA CYS A 107 7.67 19.63 19.89
C CYS A 107 6.83 19.19 18.70
N VAL A 108 7.51 18.95 17.58
CA VAL A 108 6.90 18.57 16.30
C VAL A 108 7.62 17.37 15.70
N PHE A 109 6.89 16.45 15.08
CA PHE A 109 7.51 15.38 14.30
C PHE A 109 8.20 15.94 13.07
N THR A 110 9.42 15.48 12.82
CA THR A 110 10.19 15.78 11.61
C THR A 110 10.18 14.62 10.63
N LYS A 111 10.03 13.40 11.15
CA LYS A 111 9.94 12.16 10.37
C LYS A 111 9.22 11.08 11.17
N VAL A 112 8.47 10.26 10.47
CA VAL A 112 7.95 8.97 10.94
C VAL A 112 8.39 7.89 9.95
N GLU A 113 8.67 6.70 10.45
CA GLU A 113 8.95 5.53 9.63
C GLU A 113 8.35 4.28 10.27
N THR A 114 7.49 3.61 9.53
CA THR A 114 6.87 2.34 9.93
C THR A 114 7.42 1.21 9.07
N THR A 115 7.79 0.10 9.71
CA THR A 115 8.27 -1.12 9.04
C THR A 115 7.35 -2.27 9.35
N LEU A 116 6.88 -2.97 8.30
CA LEU A 116 6.15 -4.22 8.38
C LEU A 116 7.03 -5.35 7.83
N LYS A 117 7.22 -6.40 8.64
CA LYS A 117 7.79 -7.67 8.20
C LYS A 117 6.70 -8.73 8.19
N LEU A 118 6.50 -9.37 7.05
CA LEU A 118 5.56 -10.46 6.84
C LEU A 118 6.34 -11.75 6.59
N LYS A 119 5.88 -12.83 7.20
CA LYS A 119 6.40 -14.17 6.96
C LYS A 119 5.26 -15.14 6.75
N TYR A 120 5.20 -15.70 5.54
CA TYR A 120 4.25 -16.74 5.16
C TYR A 120 4.88 -18.11 5.43
N THR A 121 4.15 -18.99 6.10
CA THR A 121 4.49 -20.41 6.23
C THR A 121 3.47 -21.20 5.42
N LEU A 122 3.89 -21.75 4.28
CA LEU A 122 3.00 -22.39 3.31
C LEU A 122 3.46 -23.80 2.96
N PRO A 123 2.54 -24.68 2.57
CA PRO A 123 2.90 -26.03 2.15
C PRO A 123 3.45 -26.02 0.72
N LYS A 124 4.39 -26.92 0.42
CA LYS A 124 4.92 -27.15 -0.92
C LYS A 124 4.77 -28.61 -1.30
N LEU A 125 4.03 -28.87 -2.38
CA LEU A 125 3.77 -30.22 -2.85
C LEU A 125 5.04 -30.87 -3.41
N LYS A 126 5.26 -32.13 -3.04
CA LYS A 126 6.30 -33.02 -3.54
C LYS A 126 5.66 -34.33 -3.99
N SER A 127 4.96 -34.28 -5.13
CA SER A 127 4.32 -35.42 -5.78
C SER A 127 4.26 -35.17 -7.28
N SER A 128 4.35 -36.24 -8.08
CA SER A 128 4.12 -36.21 -9.53
C SER A 128 2.78 -36.86 -9.92
N LYS A 129 1.99 -37.35 -8.96
CA LYS A 129 0.72 -38.03 -9.24
C LYS A 129 -0.34 -37.04 -9.70
N SER A 130 -1.00 -37.34 -10.82
CA SER A 130 -1.96 -36.44 -11.47
C SER A 130 -3.19 -36.15 -10.61
N ASP A 131 -3.72 -37.14 -9.90
CA ASP A 131 -4.86 -37.01 -8.99
C ASP A 131 -4.57 -36.07 -7.80
N VAL A 132 -3.38 -36.21 -7.20
CA VAL A 132 -2.88 -35.32 -6.15
C VAL A 132 -2.69 -33.89 -6.68
N ASN A 133 -2.03 -33.75 -7.83
CA ASN A 133 -1.75 -32.45 -8.45
C ASN A 133 -3.03 -31.68 -8.80
N ALA A 134 -4.08 -32.39 -9.26
CA ALA A 134 -5.38 -31.78 -9.55
C ALA A 134 -6.03 -31.20 -8.29
N ILE A 135 -6.06 -31.96 -7.19
CA ILE A 135 -6.60 -31.49 -5.91
C ILE A 135 -5.80 -30.30 -5.40
N TRP A 136 -4.47 -30.40 -5.41
CA TRP A 136 -3.58 -29.34 -4.93
C TRP A 136 -3.75 -28.04 -5.69
N SER A 137 -3.81 -28.11 -7.02
CA SER A 137 -3.92 -26.93 -7.89
C SER A 137 -5.26 -26.19 -7.69
N ASN A 138 -6.31 -26.91 -7.32
CA ASN A 138 -7.60 -26.31 -6.97
C ASN A 138 -7.62 -25.72 -5.57
N TRP A 139 -6.94 -26.36 -4.61
CA TRP A 139 -6.96 -25.97 -3.20
C TRP A 139 -5.96 -24.86 -2.85
N TYR A 140 -4.68 -25.04 -3.20
CA TYR A 140 -3.57 -24.21 -2.72
C TYR A 140 -3.73 -22.70 -2.97
N PRO A 141 -4.26 -22.24 -4.12
CA PRO A 141 -4.50 -20.80 -4.33
C PRO A 141 -5.46 -20.20 -3.29
N ASN A 142 -6.46 -20.96 -2.84
CA ASN A 142 -7.43 -20.48 -1.84
C ASN A 142 -6.78 -20.34 -0.46
N LEU A 143 -5.93 -21.31 -0.08
CA LEU A 143 -5.14 -21.20 1.14
C LEU A 143 -4.25 -19.95 1.08
N LYS A 144 -3.52 -19.77 -0.02
CA LYS A 144 -2.65 -18.59 -0.21
C LYS A 144 -3.44 -17.28 -0.13
N ILE A 145 -4.63 -17.20 -0.72
CA ILE A 145 -5.49 -16.02 -0.66
C ILE A 145 -5.93 -15.70 0.78
N HIS A 146 -6.26 -16.71 1.57
CA HIS A 146 -6.61 -16.53 2.98
C HIS A 146 -5.44 -15.91 3.77
N GLU A 147 -4.25 -16.47 3.59
CA GLU A 147 -3.00 -15.97 4.20
C GLU A 147 -2.65 -14.53 3.75
N GLU A 148 -2.82 -14.23 2.46
CA GLU A 148 -2.62 -12.88 1.92
C GLU A 148 -3.65 -11.88 2.45
N GLY A 149 -4.83 -12.33 2.85
CA GLY A 149 -5.83 -11.51 3.53
C GLY A 149 -5.33 -10.97 4.87
N HIS A 150 -4.72 -11.83 5.71
CA HIS A 150 -4.09 -11.40 6.96
C HIS A 150 -2.94 -10.41 6.72
N ALA A 151 -2.13 -10.68 5.70
CA ALA A 151 -1.06 -9.77 5.30
C ALA A 151 -1.60 -8.39 4.89
N GLU A 152 -2.69 -8.35 4.15
CA GLU A 152 -3.32 -7.11 3.70
C GLU A 152 -3.88 -6.29 4.88
N LEU A 153 -4.48 -6.94 5.88
CA LEU A 153 -4.88 -6.26 7.13
C LEU A 153 -3.67 -5.61 7.82
N ALA A 154 -2.55 -6.33 7.91
CA ALA A 154 -1.32 -5.80 8.51
C ALA A 154 -0.72 -4.64 7.70
N LYS A 155 -0.71 -4.73 6.36
CA LYS A 155 -0.29 -3.65 5.45
C LYS A 155 -1.11 -2.39 5.65
N ASN A 156 -2.44 -2.55 5.73
CA ASN A 156 -3.37 -1.44 5.95
C ASN A 156 -3.13 -0.74 7.29
N ILE A 157 -2.93 -1.49 8.37
CA ILE A 157 -2.65 -0.91 9.69
C ILE A 157 -1.26 -0.27 9.76
N ALA A 158 -0.22 -0.88 9.17
CA ALA A 158 1.11 -0.30 9.11
C ALA A 158 1.09 1.07 8.39
N ASN A 159 0.43 1.14 7.23
CA ASN A 159 0.22 2.39 6.50
C ASN A 159 -0.58 3.42 7.31
N LYS A 160 -1.59 2.96 8.08
CA LYS A 160 -2.41 3.82 8.93
C LYS A 160 -1.60 4.39 10.10
N ILE A 161 -0.73 3.58 10.73
CA ILE A 161 0.18 4.03 11.79
C ILE A 161 1.07 5.15 11.23
N ASP A 162 1.76 4.90 10.11
CA ASP A 162 2.71 5.86 9.53
C ASP A 162 2.07 7.23 9.26
N LYS A 163 0.93 7.23 8.55
CA LYS A 163 0.18 8.45 8.21
C LYS A 163 -0.36 9.16 9.45
N ARG A 164 -0.92 8.41 10.40
CA ARG A 164 -1.60 8.98 11.58
C ARG A 164 -0.62 9.54 12.59
N LEU A 165 0.54 8.91 12.77
CA LEU A 165 1.62 9.45 13.59
C LEU A 165 2.15 10.76 13.02
N LEU A 166 2.42 10.82 11.71
CA LEU A 166 2.90 12.03 11.05
C LEU A 166 1.90 13.20 11.13
N SER A 167 0.61 12.88 11.25
CA SER A 167 -0.48 13.86 11.37
C SER A 167 -0.72 14.37 12.80
N ILE A 168 0.03 13.87 13.79
CA ILE A 168 -0.07 14.39 15.16
C ILE A 168 0.50 15.82 15.17
N GLY A 169 -0.36 16.78 15.50
CA GLY A 169 0.03 18.18 15.61
C GLY A 169 1.02 18.46 16.74
N PRO A 170 1.63 19.67 16.75
CA PRO A 170 2.60 20.08 17.76
C PRO A 170 2.09 19.88 19.20
N LYS A 171 3.00 19.55 20.12
CA LYS A 171 2.72 19.47 21.56
C LYS A 171 3.64 20.42 22.33
N SER A 172 3.22 20.85 23.51
CA SER A 172 4.03 21.73 24.37
C SER A 172 5.28 21.05 24.95
N ASP A 173 5.30 19.71 24.97
CA ASP A 173 6.39 18.91 25.52
C ASP A 173 6.63 17.67 24.66
N CYS A 174 7.89 17.28 24.50
CA CYS A 174 8.29 16.19 23.60
C CYS A 174 7.87 14.84 24.18
N ASN A 175 7.90 14.66 25.50
CA ASN A 175 7.42 13.42 26.11
C ASN A 175 5.90 13.25 25.90
N ILE A 176 5.14 14.35 25.92
CA ILE A 176 3.70 14.32 25.58
C ILE A 176 3.51 13.91 24.12
N LEU A 177 4.32 14.43 23.19
CA LEU A 177 4.28 14.05 21.77
C LEU A 177 4.57 12.55 21.58
N GLU A 178 5.63 12.04 22.19
CA GLU A 178 6.02 10.63 22.11
C GLU A 178 4.97 9.69 22.70
N LYS A 179 4.45 10.01 23.90
CA LYS A 179 3.38 9.24 24.53
C LYS A 179 2.12 9.22 23.67
N SER A 180 1.76 10.36 23.08
CA SER A 180 0.60 10.45 22.18
C SER A 180 0.78 9.56 20.95
N ALA A 181 1.97 9.54 20.35
CA ALA A 181 2.29 8.68 19.21
C ALA A 181 2.23 7.20 19.57
N ASN A 182 2.91 6.77 20.63
CA ASN A 182 2.92 5.37 21.03
C ASN A 182 1.53 4.87 21.41
N ASN A 183 0.76 5.66 22.17
CA ASN A 183 -0.62 5.29 22.51
C ASN A 183 -1.50 5.13 21.27
N LEU A 184 -1.34 6.00 20.27
CA LEU A 184 -2.06 5.89 19.00
C LEU A 184 -1.65 4.63 18.23
N ALA A 185 -0.35 4.36 18.12
CA ALA A 185 0.14 3.17 17.42
C ALA A 185 -0.32 1.88 18.10
N TYR A 186 -0.25 1.77 19.43
CA TYR A 186 -0.75 0.61 20.16
C TYR A 186 -2.26 0.40 19.97
N LYS A 187 -3.05 1.48 19.99
CA LYS A 187 -4.48 1.39 19.67
C LYS A 187 -4.72 0.81 18.27
N LEU A 188 -3.93 1.22 17.28
CA LEU A 188 -4.03 0.69 15.91
C LEU A 188 -3.58 -0.78 15.84
N MET A 189 -2.63 -1.21 16.66
CA MET A 189 -2.27 -2.63 16.79
C MET A 189 -3.40 -3.47 17.40
N ASP A 190 -4.14 -2.93 18.37
CA ASP A 190 -5.34 -3.58 18.90
C ASP A 190 -6.45 -3.68 17.84
N GLU A 191 -6.63 -2.62 17.03
CA GLU A 191 -7.53 -2.66 15.86
C GLU A 191 -7.13 -3.76 14.87
N LEU A 192 -5.82 -3.94 14.61
CA LEU A 192 -5.32 -5.03 13.75
C LEU A 192 -5.66 -6.41 14.34
N LYS A 193 -5.47 -6.59 15.65
CA LYS A 193 -5.76 -7.85 16.33
C LYS A 193 -7.23 -8.22 16.19
N GLU A 194 -8.14 -7.29 16.45
CA GLU A 194 -9.57 -7.53 16.29
C GLU A 194 -9.94 -7.72 14.81
N ALA A 195 -9.32 -7.00 13.88
CA ALA A 195 -9.56 -7.19 12.45
C ALA A 195 -9.16 -8.60 11.97
N ASN A 196 -8.01 -9.13 12.42
CA ASN A 196 -7.60 -10.50 12.10
C ASN A 196 -8.59 -11.52 12.66
N LYS A 197 -8.97 -11.39 13.95
CA LYS A 197 -9.96 -12.26 14.57
C LYS A 197 -11.30 -12.25 13.80
N ASN A 198 -11.76 -11.06 13.42
CA ASN A 198 -13.01 -10.93 12.66
C ASN A 198 -12.87 -11.51 11.25
N TYR A 199 -11.71 -11.39 10.61
CA TYR A 199 -11.45 -12.00 9.32
C TYR A 199 -11.55 -13.53 9.39
N ASP A 200 -10.96 -14.14 10.42
CA ASP A 200 -11.10 -15.58 10.67
C ASP A 200 -12.55 -15.98 10.91
N VAL A 201 -13.26 -15.28 11.81
CA VAL A 201 -14.68 -15.57 12.10
C VAL A 201 -15.53 -15.47 10.82
N ASN A 202 -15.35 -14.40 10.03
CA ASN A 202 -16.16 -14.16 8.83
C ASN A 202 -15.84 -15.14 7.69
N THR A 203 -14.60 -15.64 7.63
CA THR A 203 -14.20 -16.62 6.62
C THR A 203 -14.37 -18.06 7.09
N ASN A 204 -14.86 -18.27 8.31
CA ASN A 204 -14.79 -19.52 9.06
C ASN A 204 -13.39 -20.15 8.98
N HIS A 205 -12.38 -19.40 9.40
CA HIS A 205 -10.97 -19.75 9.31
C HIS A 205 -10.55 -20.16 7.88
N GLY A 206 -11.04 -19.42 6.89
CA GLY A 206 -10.80 -19.66 5.47
C GLY A 206 -11.66 -20.76 4.81
N GLU A 207 -12.55 -21.46 5.53
CA GLU A 207 -13.43 -22.47 4.92
C GLU A 207 -14.32 -21.88 3.83
N THR A 208 -14.92 -20.71 4.05
CA THR A 208 -15.79 -20.04 3.06
C THR A 208 -15.01 -19.56 1.84
N GLN A 209 -13.69 -19.44 1.96
CA GLN A 209 -12.76 -19.15 0.88
C GLN A 209 -12.24 -20.42 0.19
N LYS A 210 -12.71 -21.60 0.60
CA LYS A 210 -12.23 -22.93 0.14
C LYS A 210 -10.77 -23.21 0.51
N ALA A 211 -10.25 -22.58 1.56
CA ALA A 211 -8.89 -22.76 2.04
C ALA A 211 -8.69 -24.09 2.80
N TRP A 212 -9.76 -24.83 3.12
CA TRP A 212 -9.63 -26.13 3.76
C TRP A 212 -9.55 -27.25 2.72
N LEU A 213 -8.54 -28.11 2.85
CA LEU A 213 -8.24 -29.14 1.85
C LEU A 213 -9.38 -30.16 1.66
N TYR A 214 -10.09 -30.54 2.73
CA TYR A 214 -11.13 -31.58 2.65
C TYR A 214 -12.25 -31.24 1.66
N LEU A 215 -12.55 -29.94 1.46
CA LEU A 215 -13.53 -29.45 0.49
C LEU A 215 -13.20 -29.81 -0.97
N HIS A 216 -11.96 -30.25 -1.22
CA HIS A 216 -11.42 -30.58 -2.54
C HIS A 216 -11.16 -32.08 -2.72
N LEU A 217 -11.30 -32.91 -1.69
CA LEU A 217 -11.03 -34.36 -1.78
C LEU A 217 -12.16 -35.14 -2.47
N ASP A 218 -13.42 -34.76 -2.26
CA ASP A 218 -14.58 -35.55 -2.69
C ASP A 218 -15.09 -35.23 -4.11
N LYS A 219 -14.59 -34.17 -4.75
CA LYS A 219 -15.08 -33.73 -6.07
C LYS A 219 -14.52 -34.49 -7.28
N SER A 220 -13.78 -35.58 -7.05
CA SER A 220 -13.07 -36.31 -8.11
C SER A 220 -13.51 -37.77 -8.28
N GLY A 221 -14.74 -38.13 -7.86
CA GLY A 221 -15.33 -39.42 -8.21
C GLY A 221 -16.70 -39.67 -7.59
N GLY A 222 -17.76 -39.52 -8.37
CA GLY A 222 -19.11 -39.95 -7.99
C GLY A 222 -20.17 -39.34 -8.89
N ASN A 223 -20.64 -40.12 -9.87
CA ASN A 223 -21.91 -39.88 -10.55
C ASN A 223 -23.03 -39.83 -9.50
N HIS A 224 -23.82 -38.77 -9.52
CA HIS A 224 -25.23 -38.81 -9.13
C HIS A 224 -26.06 -38.51 -10.37
#